data_AF-A0A3A6D9W3-F1
#
_entry.id   AF-A0A3A6D9W3-F1
#
_cell.length_a   1.000
_cell.length_b   1.000
_cell.length_c   1.000
_cell.angle_alpha   90.00
_cell.angle_beta   90.00
_cell.angle_gamma   90.00
#
_symmetry.space_group_name_H-M   'P 1'
#
loop_
_entity.id
_entity.type
_entity.pdbx_description
1 polymer ?
#
loop_
_entity_poly.entity_id
_entity_poly.type
_entity_poly.pdbx_seq_one_letter_code
_entity_poly.pdbx_strand_id
1 'polypeptide(L)' 'MERLNTLLAQMQSEDTTLADSVKLYAEAASLMEYCHAALEKTSLQIDEIDAKLAGTVQEES' A
#
# COMPACT_ATOMS: atom_id res chain seq x y z
N MET A 1 -3.79 1.57 7.47
CA MET A 1 -3.39 2.99 7.68
C MET A 1 -3.18 3.34 9.15
N GLU A 2 -4.02 2.88 10.08
CA GLU A 2 -3.86 3.13 11.53
C GLU A 2 -2.47 2.75 12.06
N ARG A 3 -1.92 1.61 11.64
CA ARG A 3 -0.55 1.19 12.01
C ARG A 3 0.54 2.20 11.62
N LEU A 4 0.43 2.81 10.44
CA LEU A 4 1.39 3.82 9.97
C LEU A 4 1.28 5.09 10.83
N ASN A 5 0.07 5.50 11.20
CA ASN A 5 -0.15 6.65 12.10
C ASN A 5 0.43 6.39 13.50
N THR A 6 0.32 5.17 14.02
CA THR A 6 0.96 4.79 15.29
C THR A 6 2.49 4.87 15.21
N LEU A 7 3.08 4.36 14.13
CA LEU A 7 4.53 4.43 13.91
C LEU A 7 5.00 5.90 13.82
N LEU A 8 4.26 6.74 13.12
CA LEU A 8 4.52 8.18 13.01
C LEU A 8 4.48 8.88 14.37
N ALA A 9 3.47 8.60 15.19
CA ALA A 9 3.36 9.15 16.53
C ALA A 9 4.53 8.71 17.43
N GLN A 10 4.97 7.45 17.32
CA GLN A 10 6.13 6.95 18.04
C GLN A 10 7.43 7.63 17.58
N MET A 11 7.62 7.81 16.27
CA MET A 11 8.81 8.49 15.73
C MET A 11 8.90 9.98 16.12
N GLN A 12 7.76 10.63 16.39
CA GLN A 12 7.69 12.03 16.83
C GLN A 12 7.88 12.20 18.34
N SER A 13 7.90 11.12 19.11
CA SER A 13 8.16 11.16 20.55
C SER A 13 9.64 11.43 20.85
N GLU A 14 9.91 12.33 21.78
CA GLU A 14 11.27 12.67 22.25
C GLU A 14 11.93 11.52 23.03
N ASP A 15 11.14 10.55 23.52
CA ASP A 15 11.63 9.36 24.24
C ASP A 15 12.13 8.26 23.29
N THR A 16 11.92 8.42 21.98
CA THR A 16 12.30 7.41 20.99
C THR A 16 13.79 7.43 20.75
N THR A 17 14.45 6.33 21.12
CA THR A 17 15.88 6.15 20.91
C THR A 17 16.21 6.02 19.42
N LEU A 18 17.43 6.36 19.01
CA LEU A 18 17.88 6.18 17.63
C LEU A 18 17.72 4.74 17.13
N ALA A 19 17.99 3.75 17.99
CA ALA A 19 17.85 2.34 17.64
C ALA A 19 16.39 1.97 17.37
N ASP A 20 15.45 2.57 18.11
CA ASP A 20 14.02 2.36 17.89
C ASP A 20 13.53 3.14 16.68
N SER A 21 14.01 4.38 16.45
CA SER A 21 13.74 5.13 15.22
C SER A 21 14.09 4.31 13.97
N VAL A 22 15.26 3.65 13.95
CA VAL A 22 15.68 2.82 12.81
C VAL A 22 14.73 1.63 12.57
N LYS A 23 14.26 0.97 13.64
CA LYS A 23 13.27 -0.11 13.52
C LYS A 23 11.92 0.40 13.00
N LEU A 24 11.45 1.53 13.54
CA LEU A 24 10.20 2.15 13.13
C LEU A 24 10.24 2.55 11.64
N TYR A 25 11.37 3.10 11.17
CA TYR A 25 11.56 3.39 9.75
C TYR A 25 11.56 2.13 8.87
N ALA A 26 12.21 1.06 9.29
CA ALA A 26 12.20 -0.20 8.54
C ALA A 26 10.79 -0.81 8.42
N GLU A 27 10.02 -0.74 9.51
CA GLU A 27 8.62 -1.18 9.50
C GLU A 27 7.75 -0.28 8.61
N ALA A 28 7.91 1.05 8.71
CA ALA A 28 7.19 2.00 7.87
C ALA A 28 7.48 1.79 6.38
N ALA A 29 8.73 1.58 6.00
CA ALA A 29 9.11 1.28 4.62
C ALA A 29 8.44 -0.01 4.11
N SER A 30 8.44 -1.06 4.93
CA SER A 30 7.80 -2.33 4.59
C SER A 30 6.28 -2.20 4.42
N LEU A 31 5.64 -1.38 5.26
CA LEU A 31 4.21 -1.07 5.15
C LEU A 31 3.87 -0.25 3.89
N MET A 32 4.71 0.72 3.55
CA MET A 32 4.53 1.52 2.32
C MET A 32 4.65 0.64 1.08
N GLU A 33 5.65 -0.25 1.04
CA GLU A 33 5.83 -1.22 -0.04
C GLU A 33 4.62 -2.14 -0.19
N TYR A 34 4.13 -2.69 0.92
CA TYR A 34 2.92 -3.52 0.92
C TYR A 34 1.71 -2.78 0.35
N CYS A 35 1.49 -1.52 0.78
CA CYS A 35 0.42 -0.70 0.26
C CYS A 35 0.56 -0.44 -1.24
N HIS A 36 1.78 -0.17 -1.71
CA HIS A 36 2.05 0.05 -3.13
C HIS A 36 1.73 -1.19 -3.96
N ALA A 37 2.25 -2.35 -3.57
CA ALA A 37 2.01 -3.62 -4.26
C ALA A 37 0.51 -4.00 -4.28
N ALA A 38 -0.21 -3.75 -3.19
CA ALA A 38 -1.65 -4.01 -3.13
C ALA A 38 -2.44 -3.08 -4.07
N LEU A 39 -2.07 -1.80 -4.14
CA LEU A 39 -2.69 -0.84 -5.05
C LEU A 39 -2.39 -1.18 -6.51
N GLU A 40 -1.15 -1.51 -6.86
CA GLU A 40 -0.75 -1.91 -8.21
C GLU A 40 -1.53 -3.17 -8.64
N LYS A 41 -1.59 -4.19 -7.78
CA LYS A 41 -2.38 -5.40 -8.04
C LYS A 41 -3.86 -5.06 -8.28
N THR A 42 -4.43 -4.17 -7.47
CA THR A 42 -5.83 -3.77 -7.62
C THR A 42 -6.04 -3.02 -8.94
N SER A 43 -5.12 -2.13 -9.32
CA SER A 43 -5.15 -1.42 -10.61
C SER A 43 -5.17 -2.41 -11.78
N LEU A 44 -4.26 -3.40 -11.77
CA LEU A 44 -4.21 -4.43 -12.81
C LEU A 44 -5.49 -5.25 -12.89
N GLN A 45 -6.10 -5.58 -11.74
CA GLN A 45 -7.37 -6.29 -11.71
C GLN A 45 -8.52 -5.47 -12.30
N ILE A 46 -8.52 -4.15 -12.10
CA ILE A 46 -9.50 -3.24 -12.71
C ILE A 46 -9.31 -3.24 -14.23
N ASP A 47 -8.08 -3.06 -14.71
CA ASP A 47 -7.77 -3.05 -16.15
C ASP A 47 -8.18 -4.38 -16.83
N GLU A 48 -7.97 -5.51 -16.14
CA GLU A 48 -8.40 -6.83 -16.64
C GLU A 48 -9.93 -6.96 -16.72
N ILE A 49 -10.66 -6.42 -15.74
CA ILE A 49 -12.13 -6.40 -15.75
C ILE A 49 -12.64 -5.53 -16.91
N ASP A 50 -12.09 -4.32 -17.07
CA ASP A 50 -12.49 -3.40 -18.14
C ASP A 50 -12.21 -4.01 -19.52
N ALA A 51 -11.07 -4.66 -19.70
CA ALA A 51 -10.74 -5.37 -20.94
C ALA A 51 -11.73 -6.53 -21.23
N LYS A 52 -12.10 -7.30 -20.21
CA LYS A 52 -13.10 -8.38 -20.35
C LYS A 52 -14.47 -7.84 -20.72
N LEU A 53 -14.91 -6.76 -20.04
CA LEU A 53 -16.19 -6.12 -20.34
C LEU A 53 -16.22 -5.57 -21.78
N ALA A 54 -15.16 -4.91 -22.22
CA ALA A 54 -15.05 -4.41 -23.59
C ALA A 54 -15.06 -5.55 -24.63
N GLY A 55 -14.38 -6.68 -24.33
CA GLY A 55 -14.38 -7.87 -25.17
C GLY A 55 -15.76 -8.53 -25.29
N THR A 56 -16.50 -8.64 -24.18
CA THR A 56 -17.85 -9.22 -24.18
C THR A 56 -18.87 -8.40 -24.99
N VAL A 57 -18.75 -7.06 -25.02
CA VAL A 57 -19.63 -6.19 -25.81
C VAL A 57 -19.42 -6.38 -27.33
N GLN A 58 -18.24 -6.85 -27.74
CA GLN A 58 -17.90 -7.07 -29.14
C GLN A 58 -18.31 -8.47 -29.65
N GLU A 59 -18.47 -9.46 -28.77
CA GLU A 59 -18.98 -10.79 -29.14
C GLU A 59 -20.53 -10.86 -29.19
N GLU A 60 -21.23 -9.93 -28.55
CA GLU A 60 -22.70 -9.85 -28.54
C GLU A 60 -23.30 -8.90 -29.61
N SER A 61 -22.49 -8.38 -30.55
CA SER A 61 -22.93 -7.55 -31.69
C SER A 61 -22.79 -8.28 -33.03
#